data_AF-X1IIX6-F1
#
_entry.id   AF-X1IIX6-F1
#
_cell.length_a   1.000
_cell.length_b   1.000
_cell.length_c   1.000
_cell.angle_alpha   90.00
_cell.angle_beta   90.00
_cell.angle_gamma   90.00
#
_symmetry.space_group_name_H-M   'P 1'
#
loop_
_entity.id
_entity.type
_entity.pdbx_description
1 polymer ?
#
loop_
_entity_poly.entity_id
_entity_poly.type
_entity_poly.pdbx_seq_one_letter_code
_entity_poly.pdbx_strand_id
1 'polypeptide(L)' 'MKALVTGGSGFTGGHLVKKLLDRNINVRVLARPTSKIDNLKKLGAEIIIGDITDKDSVFKAVKGMD' A
#
# COMPACT_ATOMS: atom_id res chain seq x y z
N MET A 1 13.04 4.16 -6.30
CA MET A 1 12.20 2.95 -6.29
C MET A 1 10.87 3.24 -5.62
N LYS A 2 9.76 2.79 -6.19
CA LYS A 2 8.38 2.95 -5.72
C LYS A 2 7.72 1.58 -5.68
N ALA A 3 7.31 1.14 -4.50
CA ALA A 3 6.73 -0.17 -4.30
C ALA A 3 5.22 -0.09 -4.06
N LEU A 4 4.46 -0.93 -4.76
CA LEU A 4 3.07 -1.21 -4.42
C LEU A 4 3.01 -2.43 -3.51
N VAL A 5 2.33 -2.29 -2.36
CA VAL A 5 2.05 -3.40 -1.45
C VAL A 5 0.55 -3.66 -1.41
N THR A 6 0.13 -4.82 -1.91
CA THR A 6 -1.23 -5.32 -1.72
C THR A 6 -1.34 -6.02 -0.37
N GLY A 7 -2.44 -5.82 0.36
CA GLY A 7 -2.58 -6.40 1.70
C GLY A 7 -1.68 -5.75 2.75
N GLY A 8 -1.18 -4.53 2.50
CA GLY A 8 -0.32 -3.78 3.43
C GLY A 8 -0.99 -3.47 4.78
N SER A 9 -2.32 -3.51 4.87
CA SER A 9 -3.06 -3.37 6.13
C SER A 9 -3.13 -4.65 6.98
N GLY A 10 -2.62 -5.78 6.48
CA GLY A 10 -2.56 -7.04 7.21
C GLY A 10 -1.34 -7.15 8.12
N PHE A 11 -1.23 -8.26 8.85
CA PHE A 11 -0.13 -8.52 9.79
C PHE A 11 1.25 -8.44 9.10
N THR A 12 1.51 -9.33 8.14
CA THR A 12 2.79 -9.36 7.42
C THR A 12 3.01 -8.12 6.56
N GLY A 13 1.94 -7.67 5.88
CA GLY A 13 1.99 -6.52 4.99
C GLY A 13 2.39 -5.24 5.72
N GLY A 14 1.88 -5.00 6.93
CA GLY A 14 2.22 -3.81 7.71
C GLY A 14 3.70 -3.77 8.11
N HIS A 15 4.27 -4.91 8.51
CA HIS A 15 5.70 -5.02 8.80
C HIS A 15 6.57 -4.81 7.54
N LEU A 16 6.12 -5.30 6.38
CA LEU A 16 6.79 -5.07 5.11
C LEU A 16 6.79 -3.59 4.73
N VAL A 17 5.62 -2.93 4.80
CA VAL A 17 5.48 -1.49 4.51
C VAL A 17 6.44 -0.68 5.38
N LYS A 18 6.47 -0.95 6.69
CA LYS A 18 7.41 -0.28 7.61
C LYS A 18 8.87 -0.47 7.16
N LYS A 19 9.30 -1.71 6.91
CA LYS A 19 10.69 -2.00 6.48
C LYS A 19 11.07 -1.34 5.16
N LEU A 20 10.13 -1.19 4.22
CA LEU A 20 10.37 -0.51 2.95
C LEU A 20 10.52 1.00 3.16
N LEU A 21 9.66 1.61 3.99
CA LEU A 21 9.74 3.02 4.33
C LEU A 21 11.03 3.34 5.10
N ASP A 22 11.46 2.49 6.04
CA ASP A 22 12.74 2.62 6.76
C ASP A 22 13.96 2.58 5.80
N ARG A 23 13.79 2.04 4.58
CA ARG A 23 14.81 2.02 3.52
C ARG A 23 14.67 3.19 2.54
N ASN A 24 13.88 4.22 2.87
CA ASN A 24 13.57 5.36 2.00
C ASN A 24 12.93 4.97 0.66
N ILE A 25 12.19 3.86 0.62
CA ILE A 25 11.39 3.47 -0.55
C ILE A 25 10.02 4.13 -0.42
N ASN A 26 9.54 4.74 -1.51
CA ASN A 26 8.18 5.27 -1.55
C ASN A 26 7.19 4.10 -1.66
N VAL A 27 6.30 3.98 -0.68
CA VAL A 27 5.36 2.85 -0.62
C VAL A 27 3.94 3.34 -0.84
N ARG A 28 3.25 2.70 -1.78
CA ARG A 28 1.81 2.76 -1.96
C ARG A 28 1.18 1.47 -1.47
N VAL A 29 0.02 1.56 -0.81
CA VAL A 29 -0.76 0.41 -0.38
C VAL A 29 -2.13 0.44 -1.04
N LEU A 30 -2.48 -0.64 -1.74
CA LEU A 30 -3.86 -0.91 -2.15
C LEU A 30 -4.60 -1.56 -0.97
N ALA A 31 -5.59 -0.85 -0.43
CA ALA A 31 -6.35 -1.26 0.73
C ALA A 31 -7.85 -1.26 0.45
N ARG A 32 -8.59 -2.22 1.02
CA ARG A 32 -10.05 -2.23 0.94
C ARG A 32 -10.64 -1.08 1.77
N PRO A 33 -11.85 -0.59 1.46
CA PRO A 33 -12.52 0.44 2.26
C PRO A 33 -12.65 0.08 3.75
N THR A 34 -12.75 -1.21 4.07
CA THR A 34 -12.88 -1.74 5.44
C THR A 34 -11.54 -1.99 6.14
N SER A 35 -10.41 -1.77 5.47
CA SER A 35 -9.08 -1.98 6.04
C SER A 35 -8.73 -0.92 7.09
N LYS A 36 -8.04 -1.33 8.15
CA LYS A 36 -7.42 -0.40 9.13
C LYS A 36 -6.14 0.18 8.54
N ILE A 37 -6.15 1.46 8.17
CA ILE A 37 -5.06 2.12 7.42
C ILE A 37 -4.34 3.24 8.18
N ASP A 38 -4.82 3.62 9.37
CA ASP A 38 -4.30 4.79 10.10
C ASP A 38 -2.82 4.66 10.46
N ASN A 39 -2.39 3.46 10.84
CA ASN A 39 -0.98 3.19 11.13
C ASN A 39 -0.10 3.34 9.89
N LEU A 40 -0.58 2.90 8.71
CA LEU A 40 0.18 3.01 7.47
C LEU A 40 0.31 4.48 7.02
N LYS A 41 -0.77 5.27 7.17
CA LYS A 41 -0.74 6.71 6.91
C LYS A 41 0.26 7.42 7.83
N LYS A 42 0.25 7.09 9.13
CA LYS A 42 1.19 7.65 10.11
C LYS A 42 2.65 7.32 9.80
N LEU A 43 2.91 6.15 9.20
CA LEU A 43 4.24 5.76 8.74
C LEU A 43 4.67 6.48 7.44
N GLY A 44 3.75 7.17 6.75
CA GLY A 44 4.04 7.88 5.50
C GLY A 44 3.72 7.09 4.22
N ALA A 45 2.99 5.98 4.31
CA ALA A 45 2.57 5.25 3.12
C ALA A 45 1.43 5.98 2.38
N GLU A 46 1.51 6.02 1.05
CA GLU A 46 0.39 6.45 0.20
C GLU A 46 -0.70 5.37 0.21
N ILE A 47 -1.96 5.75 0.40
CA ILE A 47 -3.08 4.79 0.41
C ILE A 47 -3.96 5.01 -0.81
N ILE A 48 -4.18 3.93 -1.56
CA ILE A 48 -5.24 3.85 -2.57
C ILE A 48 -6.30 2.89 -2.05
N ILE A 49 -7.55 3.38 -2.03
CA ILE A 49 -8.71 2.55 -1.68
C ILE A 49 -9.20 1.84 -2.93
N GLY A 50 -9.35 0.52 -2.85
CA GLY A 50 -9.84 -0.32 -3.95
C GLY A 50 -9.79 -1.81 -3.60
N ASP A 51 -10.16 -2.65 -4.56
CA ASP A 51 -10.10 -4.10 -4.42
C ASP A 51 -9.06 -4.69 -5.40
N ILE A 52 -8.32 -5.70 -4.97
CA ILE A 52 -7.32 -6.39 -5.80
C ILE A 52 -7.97 -7.19 -6.94
N THR A 53 -9.25 -7.55 -6.79
CA THR A 53 -10.05 -8.25 -7.80
C THR A 53 -10.69 -7.29 -8.80
N ASP A 54 -10.70 -5.98 -8.51
CA ASP A 54 -11.21 -4.95 -9.41
C ASP A 54 -10.09 -4.45 -10.33
N LYS A 55 -10.28 -4.65 -11.63
CA LYS A 55 -9.30 -4.31 -12.66
C LYS A 55 -8.88 -2.83 -12.58
N ASP A 56 -9.84 -1.92 -12.48
CA ASP A 56 -9.56 -0.48 -12.49
C ASP A 56 -8.83 -0.02 -11.22
N SER A 57 -9.16 -0.60 -10.07
CA SER A 57 -8.44 -0.39 -8.81
C SER A 57 -6.97 -0.80 -8.95
N VAL A 58 -6.70 -1.96 -9.56
CA VAL A 58 -5.33 -2.43 -9.79
C VAL A 58 -4.57 -1.51 -10.76
N PHE A 59 -5.19 -1.11 -11.88
CA PHE A 59 -4.56 -0.18 -12.83
C PHE A 59 -4.19 1.15 -12.17
N LYS A 60 -5.09 1.71 -11.35
CA LYS A 60 -4.83 2.94 -10.59
C LYS A 60 -3.70 2.73 -9.57
N ALA A 61 -3.68 1.59 -8.89
CA ALA A 61 -2.67 1.26 -7.88
C ALA A 61 -1.26 1.11 -8.48
N VAL A 62 -1.12 0.41 -9.61
CA VAL A 62 0.17 0.13 -10.27
C VAL A 62 0.75 1.35 -10.99
N LYS A 63 -0.10 2.30 -11.43
CA LYS A 63 0.34 3.44 -12.23
C LYS A 63 1.50 4.22 -11.58
N GLY A 64 2.64 4.26 -12.28
CA GLY A 64 3.83 5.01 -11.90
C GLY A 64 4.63 4.40 -10.75
N MET A 65 4.37 3.14 -10.40
CA MET A 65 5.22 2.30 -9.54
C MET A 65 6.32 1.64 -10.39
N ASP A 66 7.36 1.13 -9.72
CA ASP A 66 8.46 0.39 -10.36
C ASP A 66 8.18 -1.13 -10.39
#